data_AF-A0A8J2H2Y6-F1
#
_entry.id   AF-A0A8J2H2Y6-F1
#
_cell.length_a   1.000
_cell.length_b   1.000
_cell.length_c   1.000
_cell.angle_alpha   90.00
_cell.angle_beta   90.00
_cell.angle_gamma   90.00
#
_symmetry.space_group_name_H-M   'P 1'
#
loop_
_entity.id
_entity.type
_entity.pdbx_description
1 polymer ?
#
loop_
_entity_poly.entity_id
_entity_poly.type
_entity_poly.pdbx_seq_one_letter_code
_entity_poly.pdbx_strand_id
1 'polypeptide(L)'
;MRPPCHAPGQTRVWSEAHDTDLFGFELLDGHLYLHIDLGSGYLKKRVSKYRIDNSTWHDIALSRIDRRGKITVDEELSEFETI
;
A
#
# COMPACT_ATOMS: atom_id res chain seq x y z
N MET A 1 2.09 -16.64 -21.08
CA MET A 1 3.39 -16.88 -21.73
C MET A 1 4.00 -18.12 -21.11
N ARG A 2 4.44 -19.10 -21.91
CA ARG A 2 5.10 -20.32 -21.41
C ARG A 2 6.55 -20.00 -20.99
N PRO A 3 7.07 -20.56 -19.88
CA PRO A 3 8.49 -20.46 -19.57
C PRO A 3 9.30 -21.35 -20.54
N PRO A 4 10.57 -21.00 -20.81
CA PRO A 4 11.43 -21.81 -21.66
C PRO A 4 11.80 -23.12 -20.96
N CYS A 5 11.96 -24.16 -21.77
CA CYS A 5 12.29 -25.54 -21.40
C CYS A 5 13.55 -25.65 -20.50
N HIS A 6 13.42 -26.41 -19.42
CA HIS A 6 14.45 -26.68 -18.42
C HIS A 6 15.50 -27.72 -18.90
N ALA A 7 16.75 -27.54 -18.49
CA ALA A 7 17.78 -28.59 -18.56
C ALA A 7 17.67 -29.55 -17.35
N PRO A 8 17.95 -30.86 -17.50
CA PRO A 8 17.86 -31.81 -16.39
C PRO A 8 19.04 -31.64 -15.42
N GLY A 9 18.77 -31.56 -14.11
CA GLY A 9 19.80 -31.76 -13.07
C GLY A 9 20.00 -30.65 -12.04
N GLN A 10 19.20 -29.57 -12.04
CA GLN A 10 19.34 -28.50 -11.04
C GLN A 10 18.08 -28.37 -10.18
N THR A 11 18.08 -29.03 -9.02
CA THR A 11 17.08 -28.73 -7.97
C THR A 11 17.50 -27.44 -7.30
N ARG A 12 16.96 -26.31 -7.78
CA ARG A 12 17.02 -25.05 -7.04
C ARG A 12 15.79 -24.99 -6.13
N VAL A 13 16.00 -25.08 -4.83
CA VAL A 13 14.96 -24.80 -3.82
C VAL A 13 14.80 -23.29 -3.78
N TRP A 14 13.71 -22.79 -4.37
CA TRP A 14 13.27 -21.42 -4.14
C TRP A 14 12.35 -21.43 -2.94
N SER A 15 12.72 -20.73 -1.87
CA SER A 15 11.72 -20.20 -0.96
C SER A 15 11.14 -18.97 -1.67
N GLU A 16 10.05 -19.13 -2.41
CA GLU A 16 9.22 -18.00 -2.84
C GLU A 16 8.54 -17.42 -1.60
N ALA A 17 9.26 -16.63 -0.83
CA ALA A 17 8.64 -15.58 -0.04
C ALA A 17 8.44 -14.37 -0.98
N HIS A 18 7.60 -14.54 -2.00
CA HIS A 18 7.18 -13.46 -2.88
C HIS A 18 5.86 -12.90 -2.35
N ASP A 19 5.86 -11.59 -2.06
CA ASP A 19 4.69 -10.72 -1.93
C ASP A 19 3.84 -10.88 -0.66
N THR A 20 4.38 -10.42 0.47
CA THR A 20 3.51 -9.98 1.57
C THR A 20 2.96 -8.60 1.26
N ASP A 21 1.64 -8.52 1.07
CA ASP A 21 0.89 -7.27 1.06
C ASP A 21 1.16 -6.48 2.35
N LEU A 22 1.63 -5.24 2.21
CA LEU A 22 1.92 -4.35 3.33
C LEU A 22 1.25 -2.99 3.11
N PHE A 23 0.67 -2.47 4.17
CA PHE A 23 0.31 -1.06 4.26
C PHE A 23 0.67 -0.50 5.63
N GLY A 24 0.85 0.81 5.70
CA GLY A 24 1.18 1.52 6.91
C GLY A 24 0.84 3.00 6.82
N PHE A 25 0.76 3.64 7.98
CA PHE A 25 0.55 5.07 8.11
C PHE A 25 1.77 5.75 8.72
N GLU A 26 2.09 6.93 8.21
CA GLU A 26 3.15 7.80 8.73
C GLU A 26 2.58 9.18 9.00
N LEU A 27 2.93 9.78 10.14
CA LEU A 27 2.68 11.18 10.42
C LEU A 27 3.94 11.97 10.09
N LEU A 28 3.87 12.84 9.08
CA LEU A 28 5.01 13.63 8.60
C LEU A 28 4.59 15.10 8.47
N ASP A 29 5.29 15.98 9.18
CA ASP A 29 4.96 17.42 9.29
C ASP A 29 3.47 17.68 9.57
N GLY A 30 2.94 16.92 10.55
CA GLY A 30 1.55 16.99 10.98
C GLY A 30 0.53 16.41 10.01
N HIS A 31 0.91 15.91 8.83
CA HIS A 31 -0.01 15.31 7.86
C HIS A 31 0.09 13.79 7.83
N LEU A 32 -1.04 13.13 7.55
CA LEU A 32 -1.10 11.69 7.43
C LEU A 32 -0.69 11.23 6.03
N TYR A 33 0.21 10.25 5.96
CA TYR A 33 0.64 9.59 4.74
C TYR A 33 0.29 8.10 4.78
N LEU A 34 -0.28 7.60 3.68
CA LEU A 34 -0.45 6.17 3.41
C LEU A 34 0.77 5.66 2.66
N HIS A 35 1.33 4.56 3.15
CA HIS A 35 2.33 3.72 2.49
C HIS A 35 1.66 2.39 2.16
N ILE A 36 1.69 1.94 0.91
CA ILE A 36 1.03 0.69 0.52
C ILE A 36 1.75 0.02 -0.64
N ASP A 37 2.03 -1.28 -0.50
CA ASP A 37 2.54 -2.16 -1.55
C ASP A 37 1.84 -3.51 -1.46
N LEU A 38 1.18 -3.90 -2.54
CA LEU A 38 0.32 -5.09 -2.62
C LEU A 38 0.72 -5.98 -3.79
N GLY A 39 2.02 -6.02 -4.10
CA GLY A 39 2.60 -6.80 -5.19
C GLY A 39 2.51 -6.14 -6.57
N SER A 40 2.01 -4.91 -6.65
CA SER A 40 1.88 -4.15 -7.90
C SER A 40 2.74 -2.87 -7.92
N GLY A 41 3.36 -2.55 -6.79
CA GLY A 41 4.27 -1.41 -6.64
C GLY A 41 3.89 -0.55 -5.45
N TYR A 42 4.92 0.04 -4.86
CA TYR A 42 4.80 0.89 -3.69
C TYR A 42 4.20 2.27 -4.01
N LEU A 43 3.24 2.69 -3.18
CA LEU A 43 2.63 4.01 -3.18
C LEU A 43 2.87 4.70 -1.84
N LYS A 44 3.37 5.94 -1.88
CA LYS A 44 3.35 6.90 -0.76
C LYS A 44 2.46 8.08 -1.12
N LYS A 45 1.40 8.32 -0.34
CA LYS A 45 0.44 9.39 -0.62
C LYS A 45 0.08 10.15 0.65
N ARG A 46 0.06 11.49 0.60
CA ARG A 46 -0.57 12.31 1.64
C ARG A 46 -2.08 12.17 1.54
N VAL A 47 -2.72 11.74 2.61
CA VAL A 47 -4.15 11.41 2.64
C VAL A 47 -5.00 12.39 3.44
N SER A 48 -4.37 13.26 4.23
CA SER A 48 -5.03 14.41 4.86
C SER A 48 -4.78 15.72 4.09
N LYS A 49 -5.78 16.59 4.01
CA LYS A 49 -5.60 17.98 3.52
C LYS A 49 -5.08 18.93 4.57
N TYR A 50 -5.47 18.70 5.83
CA TYR A 50 -5.03 19.49 6.96
C TYR A 50 -4.13 18.67 7.88
N ARG A 51 -3.47 19.38 8.79
CA ARG A 51 -2.69 18.75 9.85
C ARG A 51 -3.61 18.06 10.86
N ILE A 52 -3.22 16.89 11.31
CA ILE A 52 -3.96 16.04 12.27
C ILE A 52 -3.20 15.85 13.59
N ASP A 53 -2.10 16.59 13.80
CA ASP A 53 -1.26 16.55 15.01
C ASP A 53 -1.73 17.51 16.12
N ASN A 54 -3.03 17.76 16.19
CA ASN A 54 -3.65 18.82 16.99
C ASN A 54 -4.14 18.35 18.38
N SER A 55 -3.71 17.18 18.85
CA SER A 55 -4.16 16.55 20.11
C SER A 55 -5.66 16.20 20.16
N THR A 56 -6.32 16.09 19.00
CA THR A 56 -7.70 15.61 18.89
C THR A 56 -7.76 14.24 18.23
N TRP A 57 -8.84 13.51 18.49
CA TRP A 57 -9.09 12.22 17.84
C TRP A 57 -9.52 12.45 16.38
N HIS A 58 -8.97 11.65 15.49
CA HIS A 58 -9.27 11.66 14.06
C HIS A 58 -9.68 10.26 13.60
N ASP A 59 -10.67 10.18 12.73
CA ASP A 59 -11.18 8.91 12.20
C ASP A 59 -10.55 8.62 10.84
N ILE A 60 -10.03 7.42 10.65
CA ILE A 60 -9.37 7.01 9.39
C ILE A 60 -9.99 5.72 8.90
N ALA A 61 -10.51 5.73 7.67
CA ALA A 61 -11.11 4.56 7.03
C ALA A 61 -10.45 4.27 5.69
N LEU A 62 -9.85 3.09 5.54
CA LEU A 62 -9.23 2.62 4.29
C LEU A 62 -10.06 1.48 3.71
N SER A 63 -10.41 1.58 2.42
CA SER A 63 -11.05 0.50 1.66
C SER A 63 -10.35 0.32 0.32
N ARG A 64 -10.30 -0.91 -0.18
CA ARG A 64 -9.61 -1.25 -1.43
C ARG A 64 -10.35 -2.34 -2.18
N ILE A 65 -10.37 -2.21 -3.50
CA ILE A 65 -10.76 -3.24 -4.46
C ILE A 65 -9.67 -3.29 -5.54
N ASP A 66 -8.99 -4.43 -5.66
CA ASP A 66 -7.85 -4.60 -6.56
C ASP A 66 -6.78 -3.52 -6.37
N ARG A 67 -6.38 -2.81 -7.44
CA ARG A 67 -5.36 -1.76 -7.38
C ARG A 67 -5.91 -0.42 -6.93
N ARG A 68 -7.23 -0.28 -6.77
CA ARG A 68 -7.90 0.98 -6.44
C ARG A 68 -8.32 1.00 -5.00
N GLY A 69 -8.15 2.13 -4.36
CA GLY A 69 -8.57 2.32 -2.99
C GLY A 69 -9.08 3.71 -2.70
N LYS A 70 -9.78 3.78 -1.59
CA LYS A 70 -10.37 4.99 -1.02
C LYS A 70 -9.92 5.06 0.42
N ILE A 71 -9.47 6.24 0.82
CA ILE A 71 -9.16 6.53 2.21
C ILE A 71 -9.90 7.79 2.62
N THR A 72 -10.57 7.73 3.76
CA THR A 72 -11.20 8.88 4.38
C THR A 72 -10.42 9.25 5.63
N VAL A 73 -10.10 10.53 5.78
CA VAL A 73 -9.60 11.13 7.03
C VAL A 73 -10.66 12.11 7.49
N ASP A 74 -11.29 11.80 8.62
CA ASP A 74 -12.53 12.41 9.10
C ASP A 74 -13.65 12.32 8.05
N GLU A 75 -13.97 13.42 7.36
CA GLU A 75 -14.97 13.48 6.29
C GLU A 75 -14.35 13.63 4.89
N GLU A 76 -13.02 13.71 4.81
CA GLU A 76 -12.32 13.96 3.56
C GLU A 76 -11.91 12.68 2.86
N LEU A 77 -12.48 12.44 1.68
CA LEU A 77 -12.15 11.32 0.82
C LEU A 77 -10.95 11.60 -0.09
N SER A 78 -10.03 10.66 -0.15
CA SER A 78 -8.91 10.60 -1.09
C SER A 78 -8.89 9.25 -1.81
N GLU A 79 -8.83 9.26 -3.14
CA GLU A 79 -8.77 8.03 -3.94
C GLU A 79 -7.34 7.75 -4.42
N PHE A 80 -6.92 6.49 -4.47
CA PHE A 80 -5.60 6.09 -4.95
C PHE A 80 -5.67 4.87 -5.85
N GLU A 81 -4.63 4.70 -6.67
CA GLU A 81 -4.42 3.52 -7.49
C GLU A 81 -2.94 3.11 -7.39
N THR A 82 -2.68 1.82 -7.12
CA THR A 82 -1.33 1.24 -7.19
C THR A 82 -0.99 0.87 -8.63
N ILE A 83 0.30 0.78 -8.95
CA ILE A 83 0.79 0.59 -10.33
C ILE A 83 0.45 -0.82 -10.84
#